data_AF-A0A1J3I7K4-F1
#
_entry.id   AF-A0A1J3I7K4-F1
#
_cell.length_a   1.000
_cell.length_b   1.000
_cell.length_c   1.000
_cell.angle_alpha   90.00
_cell.angle_beta   90.00
_cell.angle_gamma   90.00
#
_symmetry.space_group_name_H-M   'P 1'
#
loop_
_entity.id
_entity.type
_entity.pdbx_description
1 polymer ?
#
loop_
_entity_poly.entity_id
_entity_poly.type
_entity_poly.pdbx_seq_one_letter_code
_entity_poly.pdbx_strand_id
1 'polypeptide(L)'
;HGDASADRRYLVVPGLISGRIYAIDTKTDPKAPSLYKVVEPEEIAEKTGLGFPHTSHCLASGDMLVSCLGDREGNAKGNGFLLLDSDFNVKGRWEKPGHSPL
;
A
#
# COMPACT_ATOMS: atom_id res chain seq x y z
N HIS A 1 -8.53 15.28 -2.16
CA HIS A 1 -9.16 16.61 -2.37
C HIS A 1 -8.09 17.67 -2.15
N GLY A 2 -8.02 18.71 -2.98
CA GLY A 2 -7.02 19.78 -2.90
C GLY A 2 -6.11 19.86 -4.13
N ASP A 3 -5.93 18.76 -4.84
CA ASP A 3 -5.29 18.71 -6.16
C ASP A 3 -6.34 18.36 -7.22
N ALA A 4 -6.59 19.30 -8.13
CA ALA A 4 -7.55 19.14 -9.23
C ALA A 4 -7.01 18.26 -10.36
N SER A 5 -5.71 17.96 -10.37
CA SER A 5 -5.08 17.07 -11.35
C SER A 5 -5.14 15.60 -10.97
N ALA A 6 -5.48 15.29 -9.70
CA ALA A 6 -5.60 13.93 -9.21
C ALA A 6 -6.86 13.22 -9.76
N ASP A 7 -6.71 11.93 -10.10
CA ASP A 7 -7.76 11.13 -10.73
C ASP A 7 -7.80 9.70 -10.15
N ARG A 8 -8.99 9.06 -10.17
CA ARG A 8 -9.18 7.67 -9.77
C ARG A 8 -8.77 6.73 -10.90
N ARG A 9 -7.46 6.63 -11.14
CA ARG A 9 -6.89 5.88 -12.27
C ARG A 9 -6.55 4.42 -11.96
N TYR A 10 -6.13 4.13 -10.74
CA TYR A 10 -5.51 2.86 -10.42
C TYR A 10 -6.30 2.08 -9.36
N LEU A 11 -6.39 0.76 -9.53
CA LEU A 11 -6.75 -0.16 -8.45
C LEU A 11 -5.50 -0.47 -7.63
N VAL A 12 -5.61 -0.34 -6.31
CA VAL A 12 -4.59 -0.75 -5.34
C VAL A 12 -4.96 -2.15 -4.87
N VAL A 13 -4.18 -3.16 -5.27
CA VAL A 13 -4.46 -4.57 -4.97
C VAL A 13 -3.37 -5.16 -4.07
N PRO A 14 -3.61 -5.25 -2.76
CA PRO A 14 -2.72 -5.95 -1.83
C PRO A 14 -2.69 -7.46 -2.09
N GLY A 15 -1.50 -8.04 -2.16
CA GLY A 15 -1.26 -9.47 -2.23
C GLY A 15 -0.89 -10.02 -0.86
N LEU A 16 -1.85 -10.65 -0.18
CA LEU A 16 -1.67 -11.11 1.21
C LEU A 16 -0.45 -12.01 1.39
N ILE A 17 -0.33 -13.06 0.57
CA ILE A 17 0.73 -14.07 0.72
C ILE A 17 2.01 -13.67 -0.02
N SER A 18 1.89 -13.00 -1.17
CA SER A 18 3.07 -12.56 -1.91
C SER A 18 3.78 -11.38 -1.26
N GLY A 19 3.11 -10.66 -0.35
CA GLY A 19 3.62 -9.44 0.27
C GLY A 19 3.65 -8.23 -0.68
N ARG A 20 3.24 -8.39 -1.94
CA ARG A 20 3.27 -7.33 -2.96
C ARG A 20 2.06 -6.43 -2.88
N ILE A 21 2.18 -5.22 -3.41
CA ILE A 21 1.04 -4.37 -3.74
C ILE A 21 1.09 -4.07 -5.22
N TYR A 22 -0.01 -4.33 -5.93
CA TYR A 22 -0.12 -4.08 -7.36
C TYR A 22 -0.93 -2.81 -7.61
N ALA A 23 -0.39 -1.94 -8.45
CA ALA A 23 -1.11 -0.83 -9.05
C ALA A 23 -1.58 -1.27 -10.44
N ILE A 24 -2.90 -1.29 -10.66
CA ILE A 24 -3.49 -1.70 -11.94
C ILE A 24 -4.17 -0.50 -12.58
N ASP A 25 -3.75 -0.09 -13.78
CA ASP A 25 -4.36 0.99 -14.55
C ASP A 25 -5.70 0.55 -15.10
N THR A 26 -6.77 1.28 -14.76
CA THR A 26 -8.12 1.08 -15.29
C THR A 26 -8.60 2.24 -16.15
N LYS A 27 -7.80 3.31 -16.30
CA LYS A 27 -8.18 4.48 -17.11
C LYS A 27 -7.92 4.24 -18.60
N THR A 28 -6.84 3.55 -18.94
CA THR A 28 -6.43 3.29 -20.33
C THR A 28 -7.48 2.43 -21.06
N ASP A 29 -7.86 1.29 -20.48
CA ASP A 29 -9.00 0.48 -20.91
C ASP A 29 -9.66 -0.16 -19.67
N PRO A 30 -10.83 0.34 -19.23
CA PRO A 30 -11.52 -0.20 -18.06
C PRO A 30 -11.94 -1.67 -18.20
N LYS A 31 -12.08 -2.20 -19.42
CA LYS A 31 -12.44 -3.61 -19.68
C LYS A 31 -11.23 -4.52 -19.83
N ALA A 32 -10.03 -3.94 -19.99
CA ALA A 32 -8.77 -4.65 -20.02
C ALA A 32 -7.72 -3.95 -19.11
N PRO A 33 -7.91 -3.98 -17.77
CA PRO A 33 -6.96 -3.38 -16.85
C PRO A 33 -5.55 -3.94 -17.01
N SER A 34 -4.53 -3.08 -16.87
CA SER A 34 -3.14 -3.46 -17.10
C SER A 34 -2.26 -3.16 -15.88
N LEU A 35 -1.24 -3.98 -15.65
CA LEU A 35 -0.30 -3.77 -14.56
C LEU A 35 0.51 -2.50 -14.82
N TYR A 36 0.43 -1.54 -13.89
CA TYR A 36 1.19 -0.30 -13.95
C TYR A 36 2.50 -0.40 -13.16
N LYS A 37 2.40 -0.85 -11.90
CA LYS A 37 3.55 -0.93 -10.99
C LYS A 37 3.34 -2.04 -9.96
N VAL A 38 4.45 -2.59 -9.49
CA VAL A 38 4.51 -3.51 -8.35
C VAL A 38 5.34 -2.85 -7.26
N VAL A 39 4.82 -2.83 -6.04
CA VAL A 39 5.60 -2.55 -4.84
C VAL A 39 6.06 -3.89 -4.28
N GLU A 40 7.37 -4.12 -4.31
CA GLU A 40 7.96 -5.40 -3.91
C GLU A 40 7.98 -5.53 -2.37
N PRO A 41 7.84 -6.77 -1.84
CA PRO A 41 7.77 -7.01 -0.40
C PRO A 41 9.07 -6.64 0.31
N GLU A 42 10.22 -6.70 -0.37
CA GLU A 42 11.51 -6.24 0.14
C GLU A 42 11.48 -4.74 0.49
N GLU A 43 10.97 -3.90 -0.41
CA GLU A 43 10.89 -2.45 -0.17
C GLU A 43 9.94 -2.14 1.01
N ILE A 44 8.79 -2.83 1.07
CA ILE A 44 7.84 -2.68 2.16
C ILE A 44 8.50 -3.07 3.49
N ALA A 45 9.12 -4.26 3.54
CA ALA A 45 9.76 -4.75 4.75
C ALA A 45 10.93 -3.88 5.19
N GLU A 46 11.77 -3.41 4.26
CA GLU A 46 12.92 -2.56 4.58
C GLU A 46 12.49 -1.21 5.16
N LYS A 47 11.49 -0.56 4.55
CA LYS A 47 11.05 0.77 4.96
C LYS A 47 10.10 0.78 6.15
N THR A 48 9.42 -0.33 6.42
CA THR A 48 8.34 -0.37 7.42
C THR A 48 8.43 -1.52 8.40
N GLY A 49 9.17 -2.59 8.09
CA GLY A 49 9.13 -3.85 8.85
C GLY A 49 7.79 -4.59 8.75
N LEU A 50 6.88 -4.15 7.88
CA LEU A 50 5.55 -4.76 7.69
C LEU A 50 5.60 -5.87 6.63
N GLY A 51 4.64 -6.78 6.73
CA GLY A 51 4.34 -7.82 5.75
C GLY A 51 2.83 -8.05 5.63
N PHE A 52 2.42 -8.97 4.76
CA PHE A 52 1.03 -9.41 4.62
C PHE A 52 0.03 -8.24 4.41
N PRO A 53 0.19 -7.45 3.33
CA PRO A 53 -0.70 -6.33 3.04
C PRO A 53 -2.11 -6.85 2.70
N HIS A 54 -3.14 -6.19 3.23
CA HIS A 54 -4.50 -6.74 3.26
C HIS A 54 -5.55 -5.73 2.75
N THR A 55 -5.84 -4.68 3.52
CA THR A 55 -6.90 -3.72 3.18
C THR A 55 -6.27 -2.44 2.65
N SER A 56 -6.72 -1.93 1.51
CA SER A 56 -6.32 -0.64 0.96
C SER A 56 -7.41 0.42 1.16
N HIS A 57 -7.00 1.66 1.41
CA HIS A 57 -7.90 2.81 1.54
C HIS A 57 -7.25 4.10 1.04
N CYS A 58 -7.96 4.88 0.23
CA CYS A 58 -7.49 6.21 -0.19
C CYS A 58 -7.69 7.25 0.91
N LEU A 59 -6.67 8.06 1.19
CA LEU A 59 -6.76 9.16 2.15
C LEU A 59 -7.10 10.49 1.47
N ALA A 60 -7.60 11.45 2.24
CA ALA A 60 -7.91 12.79 1.73
C ALA A 60 -6.67 13.53 1.19
N SER A 61 -5.48 13.18 1.72
CA SER A 61 -4.17 13.71 1.31
C SER A 61 -3.74 13.30 -0.10
N GLY A 62 -4.39 12.29 -0.69
CA GLY A 62 -3.94 11.65 -1.94
C GLY A 62 -3.06 10.43 -1.73
N ASP A 63 -2.57 10.21 -0.51
CA ASP A 63 -1.85 8.98 -0.15
C ASP A 63 -2.81 7.77 -0.09
N MET A 64 -2.26 6.58 -0.25
CA MET A 64 -2.96 5.32 -0.05
C MET A 64 -2.47 4.66 1.24
N LEU A 65 -3.41 4.37 2.14
CA LEU A 65 -3.16 3.60 3.36
C LEU A 65 -3.37 2.12 3.05
N VAL A 66 -2.44 1.26 3.46
CA VAL A 66 -2.58 -0.19 3.35
C VAL A 66 -2.32 -0.83 4.70
N SER A 67 -3.26 -1.64 5.19
CA SER A 67 -3.09 -2.42 6.41
C SER A 67 -2.24 -3.66 6.16
N CYS A 68 -1.45 -4.05 7.16
CA CYS A 68 -0.54 -5.19 7.14
C CYS A 68 -0.78 -6.05 8.38
N LEU A 69 -0.92 -7.37 8.21
CA LEU A 69 -1.31 -8.27 9.29
C LEU A 69 -0.16 -8.67 10.22
N GLY A 70 1.09 -8.41 9.84
CA GLY A 70 2.27 -8.82 10.61
C GLY A 70 3.55 -8.25 10.04
N ASP A 71 4.68 -8.82 10.46
CA ASP A 71 5.99 -8.57 9.87
C ASP A 71 6.29 -9.52 8.69
N ARG A 72 7.50 -9.41 8.11
CA ARG A 72 7.98 -10.27 7.02
C ARG A 72 8.09 -11.76 7.41
N GLU A 73 8.28 -12.06 8.69
CA GLU A 73 8.41 -13.43 9.19
C GLU A 73 7.06 -14.06 9.54
N GLY A 74 5.97 -13.27 9.51
CA GLY A 74 4.63 -13.72 9.84
C GLY A 74 4.27 -13.57 11.32
N ASN A 75 5.07 -12.84 12.09
CA ASN A 75 4.72 -12.54 13.48
C ASN A 75 3.63 -11.46 13.53
N ALA A 76 2.64 -11.66 14.41
CA ALA A 76 1.59 -10.67 14.65
C ALA A 76 2.13 -9.39 15.30
N LYS A 77 3.20 -9.51 16.11
CA LYS A 77 3.94 -8.39 16.72
C LYS A 77 4.79 -7.73 15.64
N GLY A 78 4.14 -6.91 14.84
CA GLY A 78 4.70 -6.43 13.59
C GLY A 78 3.65 -5.88 12.64
N ASN A 79 2.36 -6.08 12.93
CA ASN A 79 1.26 -5.49 12.16
C ASN A 79 1.28 -3.96 12.16
N GLY A 80 0.44 -3.39 11.30
CA GLY A 80 0.26 -1.95 11.22
C GLY A 80 -0.24 -1.48 9.87
N PHE A 81 0.08 -0.24 9.54
CA PHE A 81 -0.32 0.40 8.30
C PHE A 81 0.86 1.10 7.63
N LEU A 82 0.98 0.95 6.32
CA LEU A 82 1.91 1.74 5.50
C LEU A 82 1.17 2.79 4.69
N LEU A 83 1.90 3.84 4.33
CA LEU A 83 1.47 4.83 3.35
C LEU A 83 2.24 4.67 2.05
N LEU A 84 1.50 4.73 0.94
CA LEU A 84 2.04 4.92 -0.40
C LEU A 84 1.69 6.33 -0.89
N ASP A 85 2.64 6.99 -1.57
CA ASP A 85 2.35 8.21 -2.33
C ASP A 85 1.60 7.90 -3.63
N SER A 86 1.19 8.93 -4.37
CA SER A 86 0.47 8.81 -5.64
C SER A 86 1.21 8.04 -6.74
N ASP A 87 2.54 7.88 -6.61
CA ASP A 87 3.40 7.13 -7.53
C ASP A 87 3.68 5.71 -7.02
N PHE A 88 2.99 5.27 -5.97
CA PHE A 88 3.13 3.98 -5.31
C PHE A 88 4.52 3.76 -4.70
N ASN A 89 5.19 4.82 -4.25
CA ASN A 89 6.40 4.67 -3.45
C ASN A 89 6.03 4.53 -1.98
N VAL A 90 6.73 3.65 -1.27
CA VAL A 90 6.53 3.47 0.17
C VAL A 90 7.07 4.69 0.91
N LYS A 91 6.18 5.45 1.56
CA LYS A 91 6.51 6.60 2.40
C LYS A 91 6.98 6.18 3.80
N GLY A 92 6.50 5.04 4.29
CA GLY A 92 6.79 4.51 5.61
C GLY A 92 5.54 4.04 6.35
N ARG A 93 5.67 3.86 7.67
CA ARG A 93 4.55 3.57 8.56
C ARG A 93 3.64 4.80 8.71
N TRP A 94 2.34 4.55 8.88
CA TRP A 94 1.38 5.59 9.24
C TRP A 94 1.42 5.90 10.74
N GLU A 95 1.68 4.89 11.57
CA GLU A 95 1.71 5.04 13.02
C GLU A 95 2.91 5.85 13.50
N LYS A 96 2.71 6.55 14.62
CA LYS A 96 3.81 7.18 15.35
C LYS A 96 4.66 6.10 16.04
N PRO A 97 5.96 6.35 16.30
CA PRO A 97 6.79 5.45 17.07
C PRO A 97 6.13 5.06 18.40
N GLY A 98 6.05 3.76 18.69
CA GLY A 98 5.42 3.23 19.90
C GLY A 98 3.89 3.06 19.86
N HIS A 99 3.24 3.35 18.73
CA HIS A 99 1.78 3.26 18.56
C HIS A 99 1.36 2.12 17.62
N SER A 100 2.15 1.05 17.53
CA SER A 100 1.78 -0.13 16.75
C SER A 100 0.51 -0.80 17.33
N PRO A 101 -0.35 -1.41 16.50
CA PRO A 101 -1.64 -1.96 16.97
C PRO A 101 -1.56 -3.16 17.94
N LEU A 102 -0.38 -3.68 18.27
CA LEU A 102 -0.14 -4.70 19.30
C LEU A 102 1.24 -4.51 19.96
#